data_AF-A0A7S1PEH9-F1
#
_entry.id   AF-A0A7S1PEH9-F1
#
_cell.length_a   1.000
_cell.length_b   1.000
_cell.length_c   1.000
_cell.angle_alpha   90.00
_cell.angle_beta   90.00
_cell.angle_gamma   90.00
#
_symmetry.space_group_name_H-M   'P 1'
#
loop_
_entity.id
_entity.type
_entity.pdbx_description
1 polymer ?
#
loop_
_entity_poly.entity_id
_entity_poly.type
_entity_poly.pdbx_seq_one_letter_code
_entity_poly.pdbx_strand_id
1 'polypeptide(L)'
;ISYPWWERYQPISYNLTSRSGDVEALRRAVEKCADVGIQIIADVVLNNLAAFQCCDTDAADHFRIVPCRPEQKIYDPKARTCSPLLSYPDLNLTGNDFHDCSMDYIPPSDIDPVKIKDCSLLGLPDLKTASPNVRSLQRRVIRELLELGISGFRVDAAKHMWDEDLEELFGLNDCTLKAPVVRADIVARTSAGVSFPPCTDKARPRLLLEVSDPRPKAGLRYTDYSRLGQVTFFDWSERITGLTLCHRTRLAQGQHPS
;
A
#
# COMPACT_ATOMS: atom_id res chain seq x y z
N ILE A 1 -11.20 -10.64 -22.43
CA ILE A 1 -11.01 -9.61 -21.37
C ILE A 1 -9.57 -9.73 -20.91
N SER A 2 -8.79 -8.64 -20.99
CA SER A 2 -7.41 -8.61 -20.47
C SER A 2 -7.44 -8.02 -19.07
N TYR A 3 -6.83 -8.71 -18.11
CA TYR A 3 -6.76 -8.27 -16.71
C TYR A 3 -5.33 -7.82 -16.40
N PRO A 4 -5.03 -6.51 -16.50
CA PRO A 4 -3.70 -6.01 -16.22
C PRO A 4 -3.27 -6.35 -14.80
N TRP A 5 -1.97 -6.43 -14.55
CA TRP A 5 -1.45 -6.74 -13.21
C TRP A 5 -1.76 -5.62 -12.21
N TRP A 6 -1.71 -4.37 -12.67
CA TRP A 6 -1.84 -3.17 -11.83
C TRP A 6 -3.26 -2.92 -11.34
N GLU A 7 -4.28 -3.62 -11.87
CA GLU A 7 -5.65 -3.50 -11.36
C GLU A 7 -5.75 -3.89 -9.87
N ARG A 8 -4.81 -4.71 -9.37
CA ARG A 8 -4.74 -5.12 -7.96
C ARG A 8 -4.36 -3.98 -7.02
N TYR A 9 -3.77 -2.91 -7.55
CA TYR A 9 -3.38 -1.70 -6.80
C TYR A 9 -4.46 -0.62 -6.84
N GLN A 10 -5.68 -0.99 -7.24
CA GLN A 10 -6.85 -0.13 -7.27
C GLN A 10 -7.99 -0.81 -6.51
N PRO A 11 -7.99 -0.77 -5.17
CA PRO A 11 -8.99 -1.44 -4.35
C PRO A 11 -10.38 -0.86 -4.58
N ILE A 12 -11.35 -1.73 -4.86
CA ILE A 12 -12.78 -1.37 -4.92
C ILE A 12 -13.52 -1.71 -3.62
N SER A 13 -12.95 -2.65 -2.86
CA SER A 13 -13.42 -3.10 -1.55
C SER A 13 -12.25 -3.77 -0.81
N TYR A 14 -12.45 -4.10 0.46
CA TYR A 14 -11.51 -4.91 1.24
C TYR A 14 -12.02 -6.32 1.54
N ASN A 15 -12.97 -6.82 0.74
CA ASN A 15 -13.37 -8.22 0.80
C ASN A 15 -12.21 -9.11 0.34
N LEU A 16 -11.90 -10.16 1.09
CA LEU A 16 -10.79 -11.07 0.80
C LEU A 16 -11.16 -12.09 -0.29
N THR A 17 -11.59 -11.61 -1.44
CA THR A 17 -11.86 -12.41 -2.64
C THR A 17 -11.24 -11.72 -3.83
N SER A 18 -10.36 -12.43 -4.54
CA SER A 18 -9.65 -11.89 -5.69
C SER A 18 -9.44 -12.97 -6.76
N ARG A 19 -8.75 -12.61 -7.85
CA ARG A 19 -8.26 -13.59 -8.83
C ARG A 19 -7.36 -14.68 -8.22
N SER A 20 -6.85 -14.49 -7.00
CA SER A 20 -6.01 -15.48 -6.29
C SER A 20 -6.83 -16.49 -5.46
N GLY A 21 -8.14 -16.29 -5.32
CA GLY A 21 -9.01 -17.11 -4.48
C GLY A 21 -9.80 -16.29 -3.44
N ASP A 22 -10.57 -17.02 -2.64
CA ASP A 22 -11.38 -16.54 -1.51
C ASP A 22 -10.61 -16.60 -0.18
N VAL A 23 -11.28 -16.23 0.92
CA VAL A 23 -10.68 -16.17 2.25
C VAL A 23 -10.29 -17.56 2.77
N GLU A 24 -11.03 -18.61 2.40
CA GLU A 24 -10.72 -20.00 2.72
C GLU A 24 -9.47 -20.48 1.98
N ALA A 25 -9.30 -20.09 0.72
CA ALA A 25 -8.07 -20.35 -0.03
C ALA A 25 -6.87 -19.64 0.60
N LEU A 26 -7.03 -18.37 1.00
CA LEU A 26 -6.00 -17.62 1.71
C LEU A 26 -5.64 -18.30 3.05
N ARG A 27 -6.63 -18.70 3.85
CA ARG A 27 -6.42 -19.42 5.11
C ARG A 27 -5.61 -20.70 4.90
N ARG A 28 -6.01 -21.53 3.93
CA ARG A 28 -5.28 -22.77 3.60
C ARG A 28 -3.85 -22.51 3.17
N ALA A 29 -3.60 -21.44 2.41
CA ALA A 29 -2.25 -21.07 1.99
C ALA A 29 -1.38 -20.68 3.20
N VAL A 30 -1.92 -19.84 4.09
CA VAL A 30 -1.23 -19.44 5.33
C VAL A 30 -0.89 -20.65 6.19
N GLU A 31 -1.86 -21.54 6.44
CA GLU A 31 -1.65 -22.74 7.27
C GLU A 31 -0.61 -23.68 6.67
N LYS A 32 -0.69 -23.99 5.37
CA LYS A 32 0.28 -24.86 4.69
C LYS A 32 1.69 -24.27 4.67
N CYS A 33 1.82 -22.97 4.45
CA CYS A 33 3.13 -22.31 4.49
C CYS A 33 3.72 -22.37 5.91
N ALA A 34 2.90 -22.13 6.93
CA ALA A 34 3.36 -22.19 8.31
C ALA A 34 3.81 -23.58 8.76
N ASP A 35 3.11 -24.64 8.31
CA ASP A 35 3.48 -26.03 8.61
C ASP A 35 4.89 -26.42 8.10
N VAL A 36 5.42 -25.67 7.13
CA VAL A 36 6.79 -25.84 6.60
C VAL A 36 7.73 -24.69 6.95
N GLY A 37 7.35 -23.84 7.92
CA GLY A 37 8.19 -22.74 8.41
C GLY A 37 8.24 -21.51 7.49
N ILE A 38 7.35 -21.41 6.50
CA ILE A 38 7.26 -20.25 5.58
C ILE A 38 6.23 -19.26 6.11
N GLN A 39 6.65 -18.00 6.23
CA GLN A 39 5.78 -16.90 6.63
C GLN A 39 5.24 -16.16 5.41
N ILE A 40 3.99 -15.71 5.50
CA ILE A 40 3.34 -14.91 4.46
C ILE A 40 3.26 -13.46 4.93
N ILE A 41 3.71 -12.55 4.08
CA ILE A 41 3.44 -11.11 4.18
C ILE A 41 2.36 -10.74 3.16
N ALA A 42 1.41 -9.89 3.57
CA ALA A 42 0.39 -9.39 2.66
C ALA A 42 0.83 -8.05 2.06
N ASP A 43 0.61 -7.85 0.76
CA ASP A 43 0.70 -6.55 0.12
C ASP A 43 -0.59 -5.77 0.43
N VAL A 44 -0.49 -4.67 1.18
CA VAL A 44 -1.65 -3.87 1.60
C VAL A 44 -1.64 -2.52 0.89
N VAL A 45 -2.72 -2.27 0.15
CA VAL A 45 -2.96 -1.01 -0.57
C VAL A 45 -3.92 -0.18 0.27
N LEU A 46 -3.33 0.74 1.04
CA LEU A 46 -4.04 1.55 2.05
C LEU A 46 -4.04 3.05 1.72
N ASN A 47 -3.19 3.48 0.78
CA ASN A 47 -3.09 4.87 0.34
C ASN A 47 -4.34 5.33 -0.43
N ASN A 48 -4.83 4.49 -1.35
CA ASN A 48 -5.85 4.88 -2.31
C ASN A 48 -6.89 3.79 -2.55
N LEU A 49 -7.97 4.17 -3.25
CA LEU A 49 -8.95 3.26 -3.84
C LEU A 49 -8.84 3.27 -5.38
N ALA A 50 -9.68 2.48 -6.04
CA ALA A 50 -9.87 2.56 -7.48
C ALA A 50 -10.53 3.87 -7.88
N ALA A 51 -10.06 4.51 -8.95
CA ALA A 51 -10.77 5.62 -9.55
C ALA A 51 -12.00 5.11 -10.31
N PHE A 52 -13.16 5.14 -9.67
CA PHE A 52 -14.43 5.18 -10.40
C PHE A 52 -14.67 6.61 -10.82
N GLN A 53 -15.09 6.83 -12.05
CA GLN A 53 -15.23 8.17 -12.58
C GLN A 53 -16.61 8.38 -13.17
N CYS A 54 -17.12 9.59 -12.99
CA CYS A 54 -18.33 10.05 -13.63
C CYS A 54 -17.91 11.02 -14.73
N CYS A 55 -18.01 10.54 -15.97
CA CYS A 55 -17.77 11.32 -17.16
C CYS A 55 -19.10 11.70 -17.78
N ASP A 56 -19.23 12.94 -18.25
CA ASP A 56 -20.22 13.26 -19.27
C ASP A 56 -19.65 12.73 -20.60
N THR A 57 -20.06 11.53 -20.99
CA THR A 57 -19.61 10.90 -22.26
C THR A 57 -20.16 11.60 -23.49
N ASP A 58 -21.12 12.51 -23.33
CA ASP A 58 -21.79 13.24 -24.40
C ASP A 58 -21.28 14.69 -24.54
N ALA A 59 -20.43 15.15 -23.62
CA ALA A 59 -19.82 16.47 -23.69
C ALA A 59 -18.63 16.48 -24.68
N ALA A 60 -18.72 17.34 -25.69
CA ALA A 60 -17.64 17.57 -26.67
C ALA A 60 -16.32 18.04 -26.03
N ASP A 61 -16.41 18.62 -24.83
CA ASP A 61 -15.27 18.94 -23.97
C ASP A 61 -15.41 18.13 -22.68
N HIS A 62 -14.48 17.20 -22.43
CA HIS A 62 -14.43 16.36 -21.24
C HIS A 62 -14.19 17.13 -19.92
N PHE A 63 -14.49 18.43 -19.84
CA PHE A 63 -14.13 19.32 -18.72
C PHE A 63 -15.32 19.64 -17.80
N ARG A 64 -16.48 18.99 -17.98
CA ARG A 64 -17.63 19.17 -17.08
C ARG A 64 -17.59 18.15 -15.94
N ILE A 65 -17.39 18.66 -14.72
CA ILE A 65 -17.62 17.94 -13.47
C ILE A 65 -19.12 17.65 -13.36
N VAL A 66 -19.51 16.38 -13.56
CA VAL A 66 -20.90 15.91 -13.37
C VAL A 66 -21.07 15.35 -11.96
N PRO A 67 -22.18 15.64 -11.24
CA PRO A 67 -22.47 15.01 -9.97
C PRO A 67 -22.62 13.50 -10.16
N CYS A 68 -21.74 12.73 -9.52
CA CYS A 68 -21.79 11.29 -9.56
C CYS A 68 -23.09 10.74 -8.97
N ARG A 69 -23.78 9.88 -9.73
CA ARG A 69 -24.85 9.03 -9.17
C ARG A 69 -24.28 7.66 -8.77
N PRO A 70 -24.69 7.07 -7.63
CA PRO A 70 -24.15 5.78 -7.15
C PRO A 70 -24.24 4.63 -8.17
N GLU A 71 -25.23 4.69 -9.07
CA GLU A 71 -25.43 3.74 -10.17
C GLU A 71 -24.41 3.86 -11.32
N GLN A 72 -23.66 4.97 -11.42
CA GLN A 72 -22.66 5.22 -12.47
C GLN A 72 -21.25 4.77 -12.02
N LYS A 73 -21.07 3.47 -11.77
CA LYS A 73 -19.75 2.88 -11.53
C LYS A 73 -19.09 2.49 -12.86
N ILE A 74 -18.62 3.48 -13.62
CA ILE A 74 -17.74 3.19 -14.77
C ILE A 74 -16.29 3.22 -14.26
N TYR A 75 -15.65 2.04 -14.29
CA TYR A 75 -14.22 1.94 -14.11
C TYR A 75 -13.54 2.28 -15.44
N ASP A 76 -12.97 3.48 -15.54
CA ASP A 76 -12.14 3.84 -16.68
C ASP A 76 -10.76 4.32 -16.19
N PRO A 77 -9.72 3.46 -16.25
CA PRO A 77 -8.38 3.82 -15.85
C PRO A 77 -7.70 4.83 -16.80
N LYS A 78 -8.37 5.22 -17.90
CA LYS A 78 -7.87 6.17 -18.91
C LYS A 78 -8.59 7.52 -18.90
N ALA A 79 -9.70 7.66 -18.21
CA ALA A 79 -10.51 8.89 -18.22
C ALA A 79 -9.97 9.95 -17.25
N ARG A 80 -8.76 10.43 -17.52
CA ARG A 80 -8.05 11.45 -16.69
C ARG A 80 -8.77 12.80 -16.55
N THR A 81 -9.84 13.02 -17.29
CA THR A 81 -10.61 14.27 -17.32
C THR A 81 -11.91 14.21 -16.50
N CYS A 82 -12.15 13.14 -15.74
CA CYS A 82 -13.41 12.92 -15.02
C CYS A 82 -13.22 12.98 -13.50
N SER A 83 -14.23 13.48 -12.79
CA SER A 83 -14.19 13.56 -11.33
C SER A 83 -14.24 12.17 -10.70
N PRO A 84 -13.35 11.86 -9.74
CA PRO A 84 -13.43 10.60 -9.01
C PRO A 84 -14.73 10.54 -8.19
N LEU A 85 -15.37 9.38 -8.20
CA LEU A 85 -16.42 9.04 -7.25
C LEU A 85 -15.78 8.91 -5.87
N LEU A 86 -15.86 9.96 -5.06
CA LEU A 86 -15.41 9.97 -3.67
C LEU A 86 -16.53 9.50 -2.73
N SER A 87 -17.27 8.46 -3.14
CA SER A 87 -18.36 7.88 -2.39
C SER A 87 -18.32 6.37 -2.53
N TYR A 88 -18.06 5.68 -1.43
CA TYR A 88 -17.97 4.23 -1.36
C TYR A 88 -18.91 3.73 -0.26
N PRO A 89 -20.23 3.64 -0.54
CA PRO A 89 -21.22 3.26 0.45
C PRO A 89 -20.92 1.90 1.11
N ASP A 90 -20.41 0.94 0.32
CA ASP A 90 -20.03 -0.40 0.78
C ASP A 90 -18.88 -0.37 1.80
N LEU A 91 -18.08 0.70 1.81
CA LEU A 91 -16.99 0.95 2.75
C LEU A 91 -17.35 1.98 3.82
N ASN A 92 -18.56 2.56 3.75
CA ASN A 92 -18.99 3.70 4.57
C ASN A 92 -18.02 4.90 4.49
N LEU A 93 -17.51 5.19 3.29
CA LEU A 93 -16.63 6.34 3.04
C LEU A 93 -17.34 7.39 2.17
N THR A 94 -17.09 8.64 2.51
CA THR A 94 -17.63 9.84 1.84
C THR A 94 -16.49 10.74 1.39
N GLY A 95 -16.79 11.84 0.68
CA GLY A 95 -15.77 12.79 0.24
C GLY A 95 -14.90 13.35 1.37
N ASN A 96 -15.44 13.40 2.60
CA ASN A 96 -14.67 13.86 3.77
C ASN A 96 -13.51 12.92 4.15
N ASP A 97 -13.57 11.67 3.71
CA ASP A 97 -12.59 10.61 3.99
C ASP A 97 -11.44 10.58 2.97
N PHE A 98 -11.48 11.45 1.96
CA PHE A 98 -10.44 11.59 0.94
C PHE A 98 -9.81 12.98 0.97
N HIS A 99 -8.54 13.09 0.61
CA HIS A 99 -7.89 14.40 0.48
C HIS A 99 -8.44 15.19 -0.71
N ASP A 100 -8.56 16.51 -0.53
CA ASP A 100 -9.06 17.43 -1.55
C ASP A 100 -7.90 18.00 -2.37
N CYS A 101 -7.15 17.11 -3.01
CA CYS A 101 -6.08 17.45 -3.94
C CYS A 101 -5.97 16.38 -5.02
N SER A 102 -6.63 16.63 -6.17
CA SER A 102 -6.58 15.73 -7.31
C SER A 102 -5.41 16.10 -8.23
N MET A 103 -4.47 15.17 -8.43
CA MET A 103 -3.39 15.30 -9.39
C MET A 103 -3.25 14.04 -10.25
N ASP A 104 -2.93 14.24 -11.53
CA ASP A 104 -2.69 13.15 -12.48
C ASP A 104 -1.31 12.50 -12.30
N TYR A 105 -0.35 13.22 -11.73
CA TYR A 105 1.02 12.74 -11.57
C TYR A 105 1.80 13.60 -10.58
N ILE A 106 2.40 12.95 -9.58
CA ILE A 106 3.39 13.56 -8.69
C ILE A 106 4.78 13.24 -9.26
N PRO A 107 5.54 14.24 -9.75
CA PRO A 107 6.84 13.97 -10.32
C PRO A 107 7.80 13.43 -9.25
N PRO A 108 8.69 12.48 -9.57
CA PRO A 108 9.69 11.99 -8.64
C PRO A 108 10.60 13.09 -8.08
N SER A 109 10.70 14.24 -8.74
CA SER A 109 11.47 15.40 -8.28
C SER A 109 10.73 16.30 -7.30
N ASP A 110 9.44 16.05 -7.03
CA ASP A 110 8.70 16.83 -6.06
C ASP A 110 9.31 16.66 -4.66
N ILE A 111 9.27 17.75 -3.90
CA ILE A 111 9.83 17.86 -2.55
C ILE A 111 8.81 18.41 -1.56
N ASP A 112 7.61 18.77 -2.03
CA ASP A 112 6.54 19.26 -1.16
C ASP A 112 5.86 18.06 -0.48
N PRO A 113 6.05 17.85 0.83
CA PRO A 113 5.51 16.68 1.52
C PRO A 113 3.97 16.65 1.47
N VAL A 114 3.30 17.81 1.45
CA VAL A 114 1.82 17.86 1.36
C VAL A 114 1.38 17.36 -0.01
N LYS A 115 2.05 17.78 -1.09
CA LYS A 115 1.72 17.26 -2.42
C LYS A 115 1.99 15.77 -2.58
N ILE A 116 3.04 15.29 -1.92
CA ILE A 116 3.42 13.88 -2.03
C ILE A 116 2.47 12.99 -1.22
N LYS A 117 1.99 13.46 -0.06
CA LYS A 117 1.24 12.67 0.92
C LYS A 117 -0.28 12.93 0.95
N ASP A 118 -0.75 14.07 0.45
CA ASP A 118 -2.18 14.46 0.49
C ASP A 118 -2.80 14.61 -0.92
N CYS A 119 -2.05 14.39 -2.00
CA CYS A 119 -2.60 14.47 -3.35
C CYS A 119 -2.68 13.10 -4.01
N SER A 120 -3.68 12.95 -4.89
CA SER A 120 -3.87 11.73 -5.67
C SER A 120 -2.61 11.28 -6.40
N LEU A 121 -2.21 10.03 -6.15
CA LEU A 121 -1.21 9.33 -6.93
C LEU A 121 -1.86 8.79 -8.21
N LEU A 122 -1.51 9.35 -9.37
CA LEU A 122 -2.03 8.93 -10.68
C LEU A 122 -3.55 9.04 -10.80
N GLY A 123 -4.15 10.07 -10.21
CA GLY A 123 -5.61 10.29 -10.21
C GLY A 123 -6.39 9.30 -9.35
N LEU A 124 -5.72 8.47 -8.53
CA LEU A 124 -6.38 7.54 -7.62
C LEU A 124 -6.94 8.30 -6.40
N PRO A 125 -8.18 8.01 -5.96
CA PRO A 125 -8.77 8.61 -4.76
C PRO A 125 -7.89 8.38 -3.53
N ASP A 126 -7.37 9.46 -2.97
CA ASP A 126 -6.37 9.42 -1.90
C ASP A 126 -7.05 9.47 -0.52
N LEU A 127 -6.83 8.44 0.30
CA LEU A 127 -7.49 8.26 1.59
C LEU A 127 -6.82 9.11 2.68
N LYS A 128 -7.62 9.88 3.41
CA LYS A 128 -7.19 10.53 4.66
C LYS A 128 -6.99 9.49 5.75
N THR A 129 -5.79 8.94 5.87
CA THR A 129 -5.48 7.95 6.93
C THR A 129 -5.73 8.51 8.34
N ALA A 130 -5.59 9.83 8.51
CA ALA A 130 -5.98 10.54 9.73
C ALA A 130 -7.49 10.51 10.06
N SER A 131 -8.37 10.28 9.07
CA SER A 131 -9.82 10.21 9.29
C SER A 131 -10.16 9.02 10.21
N PRO A 132 -10.95 9.22 11.28
CA PRO A 132 -11.38 8.12 12.14
C PRO A 132 -12.08 6.97 11.40
N ASN A 133 -12.86 7.28 10.35
CA ASN A 133 -13.55 6.26 9.56
C ASN A 133 -12.56 5.45 8.72
N VAL A 134 -11.64 6.11 8.04
CA VAL A 134 -10.59 5.48 7.23
C VAL A 134 -9.69 4.62 8.10
N ARG A 135 -9.19 5.17 9.21
CA ARG A 135 -8.34 4.45 10.15
C ARG A 135 -9.07 3.23 10.74
N SER A 136 -10.35 3.36 11.09
CA SER A 136 -11.15 2.24 11.58
C SER A 136 -11.31 1.14 10.55
N LEU A 137 -11.55 1.50 9.28
CA LEU A 137 -11.61 0.59 8.14
C LEU A 137 -10.28 -0.14 7.94
N GLN A 138 -9.18 0.60 7.78
CA GLN A 138 -7.85 0.02 7.56
C GLN A 138 -7.42 -0.89 8.73
N ARG A 139 -7.68 -0.47 9.99
CA ARG A 139 -7.40 -1.31 11.17
C ARG A 139 -8.26 -2.57 11.25
N ARG A 140 -9.48 -2.55 10.69
CA ARG A 140 -10.28 -3.78 10.55
C ARG A 140 -9.60 -4.75 9.58
N VAL A 141 -9.23 -4.27 8.39
CA VAL A 141 -8.54 -5.08 7.36
C VAL A 141 -7.23 -5.68 7.89
N ILE A 142 -6.41 -4.86 8.54
CA ILE A 142 -5.15 -5.30 9.16
C ILE A 142 -5.41 -6.40 10.18
N ARG A 143 -6.40 -6.24 11.07
CA ARG A 143 -6.74 -7.25 12.09
C ARG A 143 -7.23 -8.56 11.47
N GLU A 144 -8.13 -8.49 10.48
CA GLU A 144 -8.63 -9.68 9.78
C GLU A 144 -7.48 -10.48 9.14
N LEU A 145 -6.51 -9.81 8.52
CA LEU A 145 -5.33 -10.47 7.94
C LEU A 145 -4.43 -11.11 9.02
N LEU A 146 -4.23 -10.44 10.15
CA LEU A 146 -3.46 -11.00 11.27
C LEU A 146 -4.17 -12.21 11.91
N GLU A 147 -5.49 -12.18 12.02
CA GLU A 147 -6.31 -13.31 12.50
C GLU A 147 -6.25 -14.52 11.57
N LEU A 148 -5.99 -14.31 10.27
CA LEU A 148 -5.73 -15.38 9.31
C LEU A 148 -4.33 -15.99 9.44
N GLY A 149 -3.42 -15.36 10.19
CA GLY A 149 -2.04 -15.82 10.39
C GLY A 149 -1.01 -15.14 9.47
N ILE A 150 -1.38 -14.05 8.79
CA ILE A 150 -0.41 -13.20 8.08
C ILE A 150 0.62 -12.67 9.09
N SER A 151 1.91 -12.76 8.73
CA SER A 151 3.02 -12.46 9.64
C SER A 151 3.48 -10.99 9.57
N GLY A 152 3.01 -10.24 8.56
CA GLY A 152 3.39 -8.86 8.33
C GLY A 152 2.85 -8.31 7.02
N PHE A 153 3.24 -7.08 6.71
CA PHE A 153 2.70 -6.31 5.60
C PHE A 153 3.81 -5.67 4.78
N ARG A 154 3.71 -5.78 3.45
CA ARG A 154 4.32 -4.82 2.53
C ARG A 154 3.30 -3.70 2.34
N VAL A 155 3.63 -2.50 2.81
CA VAL A 155 2.73 -1.34 2.73
C VAL A 155 3.02 -0.64 1.41
N ASP A 156 2.09 -0.78 0.47
CA ASP A 156 2.14 -0.11 -0.84
C ASP A 156 2.10 1.41 -0.68
N ALA A 157 2.86 2.10 -1.54
CA ALA A 157 2.86 3.55 -1.62
C ALA A 157 3.08 4.27 -0.27
N ALA A 158 3.80 3.67 0.68
CA ALA A 158 3.97 4.23 2.02
C ALA A 158 4.57 5.66 2.01
N LYS A 159 5.39 6.00 1.00
CA LYS A 159 5.89 7.37 0.77
C LYS A 159 4.78 8.42 0.65
N HIS A 160 3.61 8.02 0.16
CA HIS A 160 2.44 8.85 -0.09
C HIS A 160 1.49 8.91 1.12
N MET A 161 1.91 8.37 2.28
CA MET A 161 1.14 8.42 3.52
C MET A 161 1.97 9.13 4.60
N TRP A 162 1.34 9.86 5.52
CA TRP A 162 2.05 10.41 6.67
C TRP A 162 2.58 9.30 7.58
N ASP A 163 3.83 9.42 8.03
CA ASP A 163 4.48 8.42 8.86
C ASP A 163 3.88 8.38 10.27
N GLU A 164 3.41 9.53 10.78
CA GLU A 164 2.65 9.60 12.03
C GLU A 164 1.31 8.86 11.94
N ASP A 165 0.64 8.98 10.80
CA ASP A 165 -0.62 8.26 10.55
C ASP A 165 -0.40 6.75 10.42
N LEU A 166 0.69 6.33 9.76
CA LEU A 166 1.10 4.93 9.72
C LEU A 166 1.45 4.40 11.10
N GLU A 167 2.15 5.20 11.93
CA GLU A 167 2.49 4.84 13.31
C GLU A 167 1.24 4.55 14.14
N GLU A 168 0.23 5.42 14.05
CA GLU A 168 -1.04 5.27 14.76
C GLU A 168 -1.89 4.13 14.17
N LEU A 169 -1.93 4.00 12.84
CA LEU A 169 -2.65 2.96 12.13
C LEU A 169 -2.18 1.56 12.57
N PHE A 170 -0.87 1.35 12.60
CA PHE A 170 -0.28 0.08 13.03
C PHE A 170 -0.15 -0.04 14.57
N GLY A 171 -0.59 0.97 15.33
CA GLY A 171 -0.59 0.96 16.79
C GLY A 171 0.80 0.78 17.38
N LEU A 172 1.82 1.39 16.76
CA LEU A 172 3.22 1.21 17.15
C LEU A 172 3.58 1.99 18.43
N ASN A 173 2.80 3.00 18.77
CA ASN A 173 2.97 3.86 19.94
C ASN A 173 2.11 3.46 21.15
N ASP A 174 0.99 2.75 20.92
CA ASP A 174 -0.05 2.49 21.93
C ASP A 174 -0.41 1.00 22.07
N CYS A 175 0.15 0.14 21.22
CA CYS A 175 -0.11 -1.30 21.16
C CYS A 175 -1.62 -1.63 21.04
N THR A 176 -2.43 -0.70 20.50
CA THR A 176 -3.88 -0.86 20.38
C THR A 176 -4.27 -1.78 19.24
N LEU A 177 -3.33 -2.13 18.36
CA LEU A 177 -3.51 -3.19 17.38
C LEU A 177 -3.51 -4.54 18.13
N LYS A 178 -4.63 -4.83 18.80
CA LYS A 178 -4.91 -6.10 19.46
C LYS A 178 -5.18 -7.15 18.39
N ALA A 179 -4.16 -7.56 17.66
CA ALA A 179 -4.23 -8.86 17.02
C ALA A 179 -4.34 -9.88 18.17
N PRO A 180 -5.34 -10.76 18.19
CA PRO A 180 -5.27 -11.92 19.07
C PRO A 180 -3.97 -12.62 18.72
N VAL A 181 -3.08 -12.72 19.72
CA VAL A 181 -1.75 -13.35 19.68
C VAL A 181 -1.62 -14.19 18.42
N VAL A 182 -1.00 -13.60 17.37
CA VAL A 182 -0.88 -14.16 16.00
C VAL A 182 -0.96 -15.66 16.11
N ARG A 183 -2.13 -16.26 15.79
CA ARG A 183 -2.51 -17.66 16.07
C ARG A 183 -1.33 -18.41 16.70
N ALA A 184 -1.19 -18.36 18.02
CA ALA A 184 0.05 -18.77 18.69
C ALA A 184 0.52 -20.17 18.25
N ASP A 185 -0.42 -21.01 17.83
CA ASP A 185 -0.23 -22.31 17.20
C ASP A 185 0.45 -22.26 15.81
N ILE A 186 0.16 -21.29 14.96
CA ILE A 186 0.82 -21.07 13.65
C ILE A 186 2.24 -20.51 13.86
N VAL A 187 2.40 -19.53 14.77
CA VAL A 187 3.72 -18.95 15.11
C VAL A 187 4.62 -19.96 15.80
N ALA A 188 4.08 -20.81 16.69
CA ALA A 188 4.82 -21.89 17.33
C ALA A 188 5.23 -23.00 16.35
N ARG A 189 4.51 -23.17 15.23
CA ARG A 189 4.83 -24.14 14.18
C ARG A 189 5.97 -23.70 13.27
N THR A 190 6.23 -22.39 13.16
CA THR A 190 7.43 -21.90 12.47
C THR A 190 8.63 -22.03 13.40
N SER A 191 9.57 -22.93 13.08
CA SER A 191 10.83 -23.14 13.81
C SER A 191 11.72 -21.89 13.91
N ALA A 192 11.43 -20.87 13.09
CA ALA A 192 11.89 -19.50 13.28
C ALA A 192 10.95 -18.79 14.25
N GLY A 193 11.16 -18.99 15.56
CA GLY A 193 10.44 -18.29 16.62
C GLY A 193 10.34 -16.80 16.27
N VAL A 194 9.11 -16.32 16.08
CA VAL A 194 8.91 -14.94 15.66
C VAL A 194 9.08 -14.05 16.88
N SER A 195 10.35 -13.74 17.16
CA SER A 195 10.74 -12.73 18.14
C SER A 195 10.41 -11.37 17.56
N PHE A 196 9.20 -10.92 17.83
CA PHE A 196 8.79 -9.54 17.61
C PHE A 196 9.15 -8.73 18.86
N PRO A 197 9.63 -7.48 18.72
CA PRO A 197 9.91 -6.63 19.89
C PRO A 197 8.63 -6.50 20.75
N PRO A 198 8.69 -6.79 22.06
CA PRO A 198 7.47 -6.88 22.87
C PRO A 198 6.88 -5.48 23.12
N CYS A 199 5.65 -5.28 22.65
CA CYS A 199 4.65 -4.57 23.45
C CYS A 199 4.19 -5.56 24.52
N THR A 200 4.94 -5.67 25.62
CA THR A 200 4.70 -6.48 26.83
C THR A 200 3.69 -7.63 26.65
N ASP A 201 4.15 -8.74 26.07
CA ASP A 201 3.43 -10.01 25.83
C ASP A 201 2.77 -10.17 24.43
N LYS A 202 2.94 -9.21 23.51
CA LYS A 202 2.37 -9.30 22.15
C LYS A 202 3.37 -8.99 21.03
N ALA A 203 3.23 -9.76 19.96
CA ALA A 203 3.93 -9.63 18.69
C ALA A 203 3.46 -8.42 17.87
N ARG A 204 4.39 -7.60 17.35
CA ARG A 204 4.11 -6.55 16.34
C ARG A 204 4.22 -7.13 14.93
N PRO A 205 3.32 -6.85 13.97
CA PRO A 205 3.50 -7.32 12.60
C PRO A 205 4.82 -6.79 11.99
N ARG A 206 5.48 -7.58 11.13
CA ARG A 206 6.60 -7.05 10.33
C ARG A 206 6.07 -6.05 9.32
N LEU A 207 6.69 -4.87 9.24
CA LEU A 207 6.36 -3.88 8.22
C LEU A 207 7.53 -3.73 7.24
N LEU A 208 7.21 -3.85 5.95
CA LEU A 208 8.07 -3.47 4.83
C LEU A 208 7.38 -2.32 4.10
N LEU A 209 7.88 -1.11 4.26
CA LEU A 209 7.28 0.11 3.72
C LEU A 209 7.86 0.39 2.35
N GLU A 210 6.99 0.53 1.34
CA GLU A 210 7.43 0.99 0.04
C GLU A 210 7.67 2.50 0.08
N VAL A 211 8.93 2.88 0.18
CA VAL A 211 9.37 4.27 0.03
C VAL A 211 10.30 4.36 -1.16
N SER A 212 9.73 4.68 -2.32
CA SER A 212 10.48 4.87 -3.56
C SER A 212 11.22 6.21 -3.54
N ASP A 213 12.37 6.26 -2.89
CA ASP A 213 13.28 7.41 -2.96
C ASP A 213 14.75 7.00 -3.01
N PRO A 214 15.50 7.31 -4.09
CA PRO A 214 16.92 7.01 -4.15
C PRO A 214 17.79 7.97 -3.32
N ARG A 215 17.28 9.14 -2.88
CA ARG A 215 18.04 10.15 -2.11
C ARG A 215 17.11 10.98 -1.22
N PRO A 216 17.50 11.33 0.02
CA PRO A 216 16.69 12.22 0.86
C PRO A 216 16.45 13.55 0.14
N LYS A 217 15.18 13.83 -0.19
CA LYS A 217 14.74 15.13 -0.69
C LYS A 217 14.34 16.02 0.50
N ALA A 218 14.36 17.33 0.29
CA ALA A 218 13.83 18.24 1.30
C ALA A 218 12.38 17.83 1.63
N GLY A 219 12.03 17.71 2.91
CA GLY A 219 10.67 17.39 3.35
C GLY A 219 10.30 15.89 3.45
N LEU A 220 11.08 14.98 2.86
CA LEU A 220 10.88 13.52 3.02
C LEU A 220 12.21 12.83 3.32
N ARG A 221 12.35 12.31 4.55
CA ARG A 221 13.54 11.56 4.93
C ARG A 221 13.18 10.09 5.03
N TYR A 222 14.01 9.25 4.44
CA TYR A 222 13.96 7.80 4.63
C TYR A 222 13.85 7.40 6.12
N THR A 223 14.51 8.17 6.99
CA THR A 223 14.51 7.97 8.45
C THR A 223 13.14 8.14 9.10
N ASP A 224 12.24 8.91 8.47
CA ASP A 224 10.89 9.15 8.99
C ASP A 224 10.08 7.85 8.99
N TYR A 225 10.36 6.94 8.04
CA TYR A 225 9.69 5.63 7.92
C TYR A 225 10.47 4.47 8.53
N SER A 226 11.81 4.52 8.55
CA SER A 226 12.62 3.41 9.08
C SER A 226 12.44 3.18 10.59
N ARG A 227 11.87 4.15 11.32
CA ARG A 227 11.47 4.00 12.73
C ARG A 227 10.25 3.09 12.90
N LEU A 228 9.42 2.97 11.86
CA LEU A 228 8.17 2.20 11.87
C LEU A 228 8.40 0.74 11.50
N GLY A 229 9.36 0.47 10.61
CA GLY A 229 9.66 -0.86 10.09
C GLY A 229 10.82 -0.87 9.10
N GLN A 230 10.95 -1.97 8.35
CA GLN A 230 11.88 -2.00 7.22
C GLN A 230 11.33 -1.16 6.08
N VAL A 231 12.22 -0.59 5.27
CA VAL A 231 11.87 0.22 4.12
C VAL A 231 12.56 -0.37 2.89
N THR A 232 11.89 -0.36 1.75
CA THR A 232 12.44 -0.84 0.48
C THR A 232 13.64 0.00 0.03
N PHE A 233 14.81 -0.63 -0.15
CA PHE A 233 16.02 0.02 -0.63
C PHE A 233 16.09 0.03 -2.17
N PHE A 234 15.45 1.01 -2.80
CA PHE A 234 15.50 1.17 -4.26
C PHE A 234 16.90 1.55 -4.78
N ASP A 235 17.62 2.44 -4.07
CA ASP A 235 19.00 2.85 -4.40
C ASP A 235 19.96 1.65 -4.49
N TRP A 236 19.78 0.65 -3.63
CA TRP A 236 20.61 -0.56 -3.67
C TRP A 236 20.48 -1.31 -5.00
N SER A 237 19.26 -1.47 -5.50
CA SER A 237 18.99 -2.13 -6.78
C SER A 237 19.55 -1.33 -7.95
N GLU A 238 19.42 0.00 -7.92
CA GLU A 238 20.01 0.89 -8.92
C GLU A 238 21.54 0.81 -8.92
N ARG A 239 22.18 0.84 -7.75
CA ARG A 239 23.64 0.73 -7.61
C ARG A 239 24.19 -0.60 -8.10
N ILE A 240 23.56 -1.72 -7.72
CA ILE A 240 23.98 -3.05 -8.22
C ILE A 240 23.85 -3.10 -9.74
N THR A 241 22.75 -2.58 -10.28
CA THR A 241 22.52 -2.53 -11.73
C THR A 241 23.59 -1.69 -12.42
N GLY A 242 23.90 -0.51 -11.88
CA GLY A 242 24.96 0.37 -12.41
C GLY A 242 26.34 -0.29 -12.38
N LEU A 243 26.71 -0.94 -11.28
CA LEU A 243 27.98 -1.66 -11.14
C LEU A 243 28.08 -2.84 -12.13
N THR A 244 27.02 -3.64 -12.25
CA THR A 244 27.01 -4.82 -13.14
C THR A 244 27.03 -4.43 -14.62
N LEU A 245 26.30 -3.38 -15.01
CA LEU A 245 26.34 -2.84 -16.37
C LEU A 245 27.69 -2.20 -16.70
N CYS A 246 28.28 -1.45 -15.77
CA CYS A 246 29.62 -0.88 -15.92
C CYS A 246 30.67 -1.98 -16.11
N HIS A 247 30.62 -3.03 -15.28
CA HIS A 247 31.51 -4.18 -15.39
C HIS A 247 31.34 -4.91 -16.73
N ARG A 248 30.11 -5.13 -17.19
CA ARG A 248 29.81 -5.72 -18.50
C ARG A 248 30.42 -4.90 -19.64
N THR A 249 30.31 -3.58 -19.59
CA THR A 249 30.88 -2.67 -20.60
C THR A 249 32.40 -2.73 -20.61
N ARG A 250 33.05 -2.75 -19.44
CA ARG A 250 34.51 -2.89 -19.33
C ARG A 250 35.01 -4.21 -19.90
N LEU A 251 34.35 -5.32 -19.57
CA LEU A 251 34.66 -6.64 -20.14
C LEU A 251 34.49 -6.65 -21.67
N ALA A 252 33.43 -6.05 -22.19
CA ALA A 252 33.21 -5.94 -23.64
C ALA A 252 34.28 -5.08 -24.34
N GLN A 253 34.94 -4.17 -23.62
CA GLN A 253 36.05 -3.34 -24.10
C GLN A 253 37.43 -3.98 -23.85
N GLY A 254 37.49 -5.25 -23.41
CA GLY A 254 38.76 -5.94 -23.12
C GLY A 254 39.47 -5.43 -21.86
N GLN A 255 38.80 -4.61 -21.05
CA GLN A 255 39.32 -4.16 -19.76
C GLN A 255 38.98 -5.21 -18.70
N HIS A 256 39.97 -6.01 -18.33
CA HIS A 256 39.84 -6.93 -17.21
C HIS A 256 39.98 -6.18 -15.87
N PRO A 257 39.19 -6.53 -14.85
CA PRO A 257 39.40 -6.01 -13.50
C PRO A 257 40.80 -6.43 -13.02
N SER A 258 41.59 -5.45 -12.59
CA SER A 258 42.86 -5.62 -11.90
C SER A 258 42.68 -6.14 -10.49
#